data_AF-A0A965PMZ9-F1
#
_entry.id   AF-A0A965PMZ9-F1
#
_cell.length_a   1.000
_cell.length_b   1.000
_cell.length_c   1.000
_cell.angle_alpha   90.00
_cell.angle_beta   90.00
_cell.angle_gamma   90.00
#
_symmetry.space_group_name_H-M   'P 1'
#
loop_
_entity.id
_entity.type
_entity.pdbx_description
1 polymer ?
#
loop_
_entity_poly.entity_id
_entity_poly.type
_entity_poly.pdbx_seq_one_letter_code
_entity_poly.pdbx_strand_id
1 'polypeptide(L)'
;AGGMMGERTRKQGRREMATKNSFRIGPQMRSLAEIKRVWGDIEVIDAPKDLRVFIQPEDVRKATRKDPGCCVFAQACKRQFAATKVLFWRSVAYVELPGPDGKRRVERFILSSEMRDLIENFDRGRDVTGLAGFELKRPGPSRTFEGNAARHKRRRETIRKALLKGTRKLPKRGSQGDGKYSKPSLVVDLEVRNGSGRVHFKNEASAV
;
A
#
# COMPACT_ATOMS: atom_id res chain seq x y z
N ALA A 1 60.68 13.14 50.69
CA ALA A 1 60.95 12.85 49.27
C ALA A 1 60.07 11.69 48.83
N GLY A 2 59.41 11.78 47.67
CA GLY A 2 58.62 10.69 47.10
C GLY A 2 57.15 11.04 46.88
N GLY A 3 56.87 11.81 45.83
CA GLY A 3 55.51 11.95 45.29
C GLY A 3 55.23 10.84 44.26
N MET A 4 53.98 10.39 44.18
CA MET A 4 53.42 9.63 43.05
C MET A 4 51.96 10.07 42.90
N MET A 5 51.71 11.05 42.04
CA MET A 5 51.22 10.87 40.67
C MET A 5 49.88 10.14 40.62
N GLY A 6 48.85 10.94 40.34
CA GLY A 6 47.48 10.50 40.21
C GLY A 6 47.18 9.93 38.83
N GLU A 7 46.44 8.82 38.85
CA GLU A 7 45.96 8.14 37.66
C GLU A 7 44.50 8.55 37.40
N ARG A 8 44.33 9.68 36.71
CA ARG A 8 43.01 10.11 36.21
C ARG A 8 42.63 9.26 35.00
N THR A 9 41.93 8.17 35.24
CA THR A 9 41.31 7.33 34.21
C THR A 9 40.21 8.12 33.48
N ARG A 10 40.55 8.68 32.31
CA ARG A 10 39.60 9.26 31.37
C ARG A 10 38.68 8.17 30.82
N LYS A 11 37.47 8.06 31.38
CA LYS A 11 36.34 7.34 30.75
C LYS A 11 35.99 8.01 29.42
N GLN A 12 36.58 7.53 28.34
CA GLN A 12 36.15 7.81 26.97
C GLN A 12 34.74 7.23 26.77
N GLY A 13 33.74 8.10 26.89
CA GLY A 13 32.38 7.84 26.43
C GLY A 13 32.39 7.66 24.91
N ARG A 14 32.53 6.41 24.46
CA ARG A 14 32.24 5.99 23.10
C ARG A 14 30.73 6.15 22.89
N ARG A 15 30.31 7.33 22.42
CA ARG A 15 28.99 7.53 21.83
C ARG A 15 28.89 6.60 20.63
N GLU A 16 28.25 5.44 20.81
CA GLU A 16 27.70 4.65 19.72
C GLU A 16 26.78 5.56 18.90
N MET A 17 27.32 6.07 17.80
CA MET A 17 26.51 6.63 16.72
C MET A 17 25.74 5.46 16.12
N ALA A 18 24.61 5.12 16.73
CA ALA A 18 23.57 4.30 16.15
C ALA A 18 23.13 5.00 14.87
N THR A 19 23.78 4.64 13.76
CA THR A 19 23.38 4.95 12.41
C THR A 19 22.06 4.22 12.19
N LYS A 20 20.97 4.83 12.67
CA LYS A 20 19.59 4.49 12.33
C LYS A 20 19.37 4.86 10.87
N ASN A 21 20.12 4.23 9.99
CA ASN A 21 19.85 4.15 8.57
C ASN A 21 18.68 3.18 8.41
N SER A 22 17.53 3.61 8.95
CA SER A 22 16.23 3.00 8.69
C SER A 22 15.93 3.29 7.23
N PHE A 23 16.58 2.54 6.35
CA PHE A 23 16.17 2.41 4.97
C PHE A 23 14.68 2.10 5.05
N ARG A 24 13.85 3.10 4.74
CA ARG A 24 12.41 2.94 4.66
C ARG A 24 12.19 2.00 3.49
N ILE A 25 12.23 0.70 3.79
CA ILE A 25 11.90 -0.38 2.87
C ILE A 25 10.54 0.00 2.32
N GLY A 26 10.50 0.36 1.04
CA GLY A 26 9.30 0.84 0.40
C GLY A 26 8.16 -0.18 0.61
N PRO A 27 6.90 0.26 0.66
CA PRO A 27 5.76 -0.63 0.92
C PRO A 27 5.71 -1.87 0.01
N GLN A 28 6.28 -1.80 -1.21
CA GLN A 28 6.41 -2.92 -2.14
C GLN A 28 7.41 -4.01 -1.72
N MET A 29 8.49 -3.68 -1.01
CA MET A 29 9.45 -4.69 -0.56
C MET A 29 8.93 -5.48 0.65
N ARG A 30 8.08 -4.86 1.49
CA ARG A 30 7.41 -5.56 2.59
C ARG A 30 6.47 -6.65 2.09
N SER A 31 5.75 -6.40 0.98
CA SER A 31 4.88 -7.42 0.39
C SER A 31 5.66 -8.61 -0.15
N LEU A 32 6.81 -8.42 -0.81
CA LEU A 32 7.59 -9.54 -1.36
C LEU A 32 8.19 -10.45 -0.28
N ALA A 33 8.71 -9.86 0.81
CA ALA A 33 9.21 -10.64 1.94
C ALA A 33 8.10 -11.48 2.57
N GLU A 34 6.90 -10.91 2.71
CA GLU A 34 5.74 -11.61 3.26
C GLU A 34 5.22 -12.72 2.33
N ILE A 35 5.18 -12.46 1.01
CA ILE A 35 4.84 -13.47 0.00
C ILE A 35 5.81 -14.65 0.11
N LYS A 36 7.13 -14.38 0.15
CA LYS A 36 8.15 -15.43 0.28
C LYS A 36 8.05 -16.16 1.63
N ARG A 37 7.72 -15.46 2.72
CA ARG A 37 7.50 -16.06 4.04
C ARG A 37 6.31 -17.04 4.03
N VAL A 38 5.22 -16.68 3.36
CA VAL A 38 3.98 -17.46 3.35
C VAL A 38 4.06 -18.62 2.36
N TRP A 39 4.58 -18.40 1.16
CA TRP A 39 4.57 -19.41 0.07
C TRP A 39 5.93 -20.01 -0.27
N GLY A 40 7.03 -19.54 0.33
CA GLY A 40 8.37 -20.03 -0.01
C GLY A 40 8.73 -19.70 -1.46
N ASP A 41 9.05 -20.74 -2.22
CA ASP A 41 9.48 -20.64 -3.62
C ASP A 41 8.35 -20.98 -4.62
N ILE A 42 7.08 -21.03 -4.18
CA ILE A 42 5.95 -21.21 -5.10
C ILE A 42 5.89 -20.04 -6.07
N GLU A 43 5.66 -20.35 -7.34
CA GLU A 43 5.53 -19.37 -8.41
C GLU A 43 4.36 -18.42 -8.18
N VAL A 44 4.63 -17.12 -8.29
CA VAL A 44 3.62 -16.06 -8.24
C VAL A 44 3.41 -15.52 -9.65
N ILE A 45 2.21 -15.71 -10.18
CA ILE A 45 1.81 -15.29 -11.53
C ILE A 45 0.69 -14.25 -11.47
N ASP A 46 0.55 -13.43 -12.52
CA ASP A 46 -0.65 -12.61 -12.67
C ASP A 46 -1.85 -13.51 -13.04
N ALA A 47 -3.01 -13.26 -12.43
CA ALA A 47 -4.19 -14.07 -12.67
C ALA A 47 -4.63 -14.00 -14.16
N PRO A 48 -4.93 -15.14 -14.80
CA PRO A 48 -5.36 -15.16 -16.20
C PRO A 48 -6.81 -14.73 -16.40
N LYS A 49 -7.65 -14.92 -15.37
CA LYS A 49 -9.10 -14.70 -15.40
C LYS A 49 -9.54 -13.92 -14.16
N ASP A 50 -10.71 -13.27 -14.26
CA ASP A 50 -11.36 -12.66 -13.10
C ASP A 50 -11.94 -13.75 -12.20
N LEU A 51 -11.96 -13.51 -10.88
CA LEU A 51 -12.44 -14.46 -9.88
C LEU A 51 -13.57 -13.84 -9.05
N ARG A 52 -14.75 -14.47 -9.01
CA ARG A 52 -15.91 -13.97 -8.25
C ARG A 52 -15.95 -14.58 -6.86
N VAL A 53 -16.06 -13.75 -5.82
CA VAL A 53 -16.04 -14.16 -4.42
C VAL A 53 -17.33 -13.71 -3.75
N PHE A 54 -18.06 -14.65 -3.18
CA PHE A 54 -19.25 -14.38 -2.39
C PHE A 54 -18.93 -14.43 -0.90
N ILE A 55 -19.04 -13.32 -0.19
CA ILE A 55 -18.84 -13.31 1.26
C ILE A 55 -20.12 -13.84 1.93
N GLN A 56 -19.96 -14.67 2.96
CA GLN A 56 -21.03 -15.16 3.83
C GLN A 56 -20.88 -14.62 5.26
N PRO A 57 -21.94 -14.60 6.08
CA PRO A 57 -21.85 -14.16 7.48
C PRO A 57 -20.80 -14.92 8.30
N GLU A 58 -20.59 -16.20 8.00
CA GLU A 58 -19.58 -17.06 8.64
C GLU A 58 -18.16 -16.57 8.36
N ASP A 59 -17.91 -16.02 7.17
CA ASP A 59 -16.61 -15.47 6.79
C ASP A 59 -16.31 -14.20 7.61
N VAL A 60 -17.32 -13.37 7.86
CA VAL A 60 -17.21 -12.17 8.69
C VAL A 60 -16.88 -12.55 10.14
N ARG A 61 -17.57 -13.56 10.70
CA ARG A 61 -17.34 -14.03 12.08
C ARG A 61 -15.93 -14.59 12.27
N LYS A 62 -15.38 -15.27 11.26
CA LYS A 62 -14.02 -15.87 11.31
C LYS A 62 -12.91 -14.88 10.92
N ALA A 63 -13.26 -13.68 10.46
CA ALA A 63 -12.29 -12.74 9.96
C ALA A 63 -11.57 -12.00 11.10
N THR A 64 -10.28 -11.71 10.89
CA THR A 64 -9.44 -10.92 11.79
C THR A 64 -9.10 -9.60 11.14
N ARG A 65 -9.39 -8.48 11.83
CA ARG A 65 -9.09 -7.12 11.36
C ARG A 65 -7.58 -6.91 11.23
N LYS A 66 -7.16 -6.19 10.20
CA LYS A 66 -5.75 -5.85 9.89
C LYS A 66 -4.84 -7.07 9.63
N ASP A 67 -5.40 -8.27 9.52
CA ASP A 67 -4.66 -9.46 9.10
C ASP A 67 -4.95 -9.74 7.62
N PRO A 68 -3.97 -9.58 6.71
CA PRO A 68 -4.15 -9.85 5.29
C PRO A 68 -4.48 -11.32 4.99
N GLY A 69 -4.07 -12.27 5.84
CA GLY A 69 -4.30 -13.70 5.65
C GLY A 69 -5.62 -14.23 6.24
N CYS A 70 -6.26 -13.42 7.08
CA CYS A 70 -7.48 -13.78 7.80
C CYS A 70 -8.59 -12.73 7.64
N CYS A 71 -8.51 -11.81 6.68
CA CYS A 71 -9.60 -10.86 6.42
C CYS A 71 -10.85 -11.56 5.87
N VAL A 72 -11.97 -10.82 5.79
CA VAL A 72 -13.25 -11.35 5.30
C VAL A 72 -13.16 -11.98 3.91
N PHE A 73 -12.44 -11.34 2.97
CA PHE A 73 -12.23 -11.88 1.64
C PHE A 73 -11.32 -13.12 1.64
N ALA A 74 -10.33 -13.16 2.53
CA ALA A 74 -9.44 -14.32 2.66
C ALA A 74 -10.23 -15.54 3.14
N GLN A 75 -11.11 -15.38 4.14
CA GLN A 75 -11.97 -16.46 4.62
C GLN A 75 -12.92 -16.95 3.52
N ALA A 76 -13.56 -16.02 2.80
CA ALA A 76 -14.44 -16.36 1.68
C ALA A 76 -13.71 -17.12 0.56
N CYS A 77 -12.46 -16.73 0.24
CA CYS A 77 -11.64 -17.42 -0.77
C CYS A 77 -11.20 -18.82 -0.32
N LYS A 78 -10.78 -18.97 0.94
CA LYS A 78 -10.42 -20.27 1.53
C LYS A 78 -11.61 -21.24 1.44
N ARG A 79 -12.82 -20.76 1.73
CA ARG A 79 -14.07 -21.53 1.67
C ARG A 79 -14.47 -21.91 0.23
N GLN A 80 -14.49 -20.95 -0.70
CA GLN A 80 -15.00 -21.19 -2.07
C GLN A 80 -14.04 -21.94 -2.98
N PHE A 81 -12.74 -21.70 -2.84
CA PHE A 81 -11.74 -22.19 -3.80
C PHE A 81 -10.79 -23.22 -3.21
N ALA A 82 -11.06 -23.69 -1.98
CA ALA A 82 -10.18 -24.56 -1.21
C ALA A 82 -8.72 -24.03 -1.13
N ALA A 83 -8.56 -22.70 -1.21
CA ALA A 83 -7.25 -22.06 -1.14
C ALA A 83 -6.67 -22.27 0.26
N THR A 84 -5.43 -22.78 0.35
CA THR A 84 -4.79 -23.02 1.65
C THR A 84 -4.21 -21.74 2.21
N LYS A 85 -3.56 -20.94 1.37
CA LYS A 85 -2.98 -19.65 1.75
C LYS A 85 -3.50 -18.55 0.84
N VAL A 86 -3.84 -17.43 1.44
CA VAL A 86 -4.39 -16.25 0.76
C VAL A 86 -3.84 -15.03 1.46
N LEU A 87 -3.50 -13.97 0.72
CA LEU A 87 -3.16 -12.67 1.29
C LEU A 87 -3.87 -11.55 0.54
N PHE A 88 -4.61 -10.72 1.27
CA PHE A 88 -5.29 -9.53 0.78
C PHE A 88 -4.61 -8.28 1.31
N TRP A 89 -4.03 -7.50 0.40
CA TRP A 89 -3.60 -6.14 0.68
C TRP A 89 -4.63 -5.13 0.16
N ARG A 90 -4.43 -3.85 0.47
CA ARG A 90 -5.32 -2.76 0.06
C ARG A 90 -5.62 -2.68 -1.44
N SER A 91 -4.74 -3.14 -2.33
CA SER A 91 -4.93 -2.98 -3.79
C SER A 91 -4.72 -4.24 -4.60
N VAL A 92 -4.19 -5.29 -3.98
CA VAL A 92 -3.81 -6.55 -4.63
C VAL A 92 -4.16 -7.70 -3.71
N ALA A 93 -4.60 -8.81 -4.29
CA ALA A 93 -4.80 -10.07 -3.60
C ALA A 93 -3.91 -11.14 -4.23
N TYR A 94 -3.45 -12.08 -3.42
CA TYR A 94 -2.67 -13.23 -3.84
C TYR A 94 -3.37 -14.46 -3.29
N VAL A 95 -3.80 -15.33 -4.19
CA VAL A 95 -4.61 -16.49 -3.87
C VAL A 95 -3.91 -17.73 -4.40
N GLU A 96 -3.66 -18.69 -3.53
CA GLU A 96 -3.15 -20.00 -3.95
C GLU A 96 -4.30 -20.81 -4.56
N LEU A 97 -4.20 -21.11 -5.85
CA LEU A 97 -5.20 -21.86 -6.60
C LEU A 97 -4.57 -23.09 -7.27
N PRO A 98 -5.32 -24.20 -7.42
CA PRO A 98 -4.89 -25.32 -8.24
C PRO A 98 -4.92 -24.91 -9.72
N GLY A 99 -3.78 -25.03 -10.40
CA GLY A 99 -3.68 -24.84 -11.83
C GLY A 99 -4.33 -25.99 -12.62
N PRO A 100 -4.54 -25.82 -13.94
CA PRO A 100 -5.06 -26.87 -14.80
C PRO A 100 -4.12 -28.09 -14.91
N ASP A 101 -2.84 -27.89 -14.60
CA ASP A 101 -1.80 -28.92 -14.52
C ASP A 101 -1.75 -29.63 -13.16
N GLY A 102 -2.70 -29.36 -12.26
CA GLY A 102 -2.73 -29.90 -10.90
C GLY A 102 -1.67 -29.31 -9.97
N LYS A 103 -0.80 -28.42 -10.47
CA LYS A 103 0.20 -27.73 -9.64
C LYS A 103 -0.42 -26.50 -9.01
N ARG A 104 -0.10 -26.26 -7.75
CA ARG A 104 -0.55 -25.05 -7.06
C ARG A 104 0.31 -23.86 -7.46
N ARG A 105 -0.36 -22.74 -7.76
CA ARG A 105 0.28 -21.48 -8.13
C ARG A 105 -0.35 -20.36 -7.34
N VAL A 106 0.41 -19.30 -7.08
CA VAL A 106 -0.12 -18.11 -6.41
C VAL A 106 -0.52 -17.10 -7.49
N GLU A 107 -1.82 -16.90 -7.65
CA GLU A 107 -2.36 -15.95 -8.62
C GLU A 107 -2.57 -14.57 -7.99
N ARG A 108 -2.06 -13.55 -8.67
CA ARG A 108 -2.17 -12.14 -8.27
C ARG A 108 -3.36 -11.48 -8.97
N PHE A 109 -4.26 -10.93 -8.15
CA PHE A 109 -5.44 -10.18 -8.58
C PHE A 109 -5.35 -8.69 -8.18
N ILE A 110 -6.12 -7.85 -8.86
CA ILE A 110 -6.32 -6.45 -8.55
C ILE A 110 -7.68 -6.26 -7.90
N LEU A 111 -7.72 -5.52 -6.80
CA LEU A 111 -8.97 -5.16 -6.14
C LEU A 111 -9.61 -3.92 -6.80
N SER A 112 -10.93 -3.98 -7.01
CA SER A 112 -11.75 -2.81 -7.36
C SER A 112 -11.75 -1.79 -6.22
N SER A 113 -12.07 -0.53 -6.48
CA SER A 113 -12.14 0.53 -5.45
C SER A 113 -13.09 0.16 -4.31
N GLU A 114 -14.27 -0.35 -4.65
CA GLU A 114 -15.30 -0.78 -3.70
C GLU A 114 -14.77 -1.84 -2.72
N MET A 115 -14.00 -2.81 -3.20
CA MET A 115 -13.38 -3.81 -2.34
C MET A 115 -12.34 -3.20 -1.40
N ARG A 116 -11.60 -2.17 -1.84
CA ARG A 116 -10.61 -1.49 -0.96
C ARG A 116 -11.30 -0.73 0.14
N ASP A 117 -12.38 -0.03 -0.20
CA ASP A 117 -13.18 0.70 0.77
C ASP A 117 -13.82 -0.26 1.77
N LEU A 118 -14.25 -1.44 1.33
CA LEU A 118 -14.76 -2.48 2.22
C LEU A 118 -13.68 -3.02 3.16
N ILE A 119 -12.48 -3.35 2.66
CA ILE A 119 -11.35 -3.77 3.50
C ILE A 119 -11.03 -2.69 4.53
N GLU A 120 -10.99 -1.42 4.11
CA GLU A 120 -10.72 -0.31 5.00
C GLU A 120 -11.81 -0.11 6.05
N ASN A 121 -13.09 -0.23 5.68
CA ASN A 121 -14.21 -0.18 6.61
C ASN A 121 -14.15 -1.33 7.63
N PHE A 122 -13.87 -2.55 7.17
CA PHE A 122 -13.69 -3.71 8.03
C PHE A 122 -12.53 -3.50 9.03
N ASP A 123 -11.38 -3.03 8.56
CA ASP A 123 -10.21 -2.74 9.41
C ASP A 123 -10.49 -1.65 10.46
N ARG A 124 -11.42 -0.73 10.15
CA ARG A 124 -11.92 0.30 11.06
C ARG A 124 -13.01 -0.19 12.02
N GLY A 125 -13.44 -1.45 11.91
CA GLY A 125 -14.51 -2.03 12.73
C GLY A 125 -15.91 -1.56 12.35
N ARG A 126 -16.09 -1.04 11.13
CA ARG A 126 -17.41 -0.73 10.58
C ARG A 126 -18.05 -2.01 10.06
N ASP A 127 -19.37 -2.02 10.06
CA ASP A 127 -20.13 -3.14 9.56
C ASP A 127 -19.95 -3.31 8.03
N VAL A 128 -19.87 -4.57 7.60
CA VAL A 128 -19.70 -4.99 6.20
C VAL A 128 -20.77 -6.02 5.78
N THR A 129 -21.81 -6.22 6.60
CA THR A 129 -22.81 -7.31 6.46
C THR A 129 -23.84 -7.17 5.32
N GLY A 130 -23.73 -6.17 4.43
CA GLY A 130 -24.62 -5.98 3.27
C GLY A 130 -24.29 -6.83 2.03
N LEU A 131 -24.01 -8.12 2.20
CA LEU A 131 -23.26 -8.99 1.29
C LEU A 131 -23.72 -9.00 -0.19
N ALA A 132 -22.86 -8.47 -1.05
CA ALA A 132 -22.87 -8.60 -2.51
C ALA A 132 -21.72 -9.53 -2.98
N GLY A 133 -21.85 -10.12 -4.17
CA GLY A 133 -20.74 -10.81 -4.83
C GLY A 133 -19.69 -9.82 -5.31
N PHE A 134 -18.41 -10.08 -5.02
CA PHE A 134 -17.30 -9.23 -5.45
C PHE A 134 -16.48 -9.90 -6.54
N GLU A 135 -15.83 -9.10 -7.38
CA GLU A 135 -15.00 -9.62 -8.47
C GLU A 135 -13.55 -9.16 -8.33
N LEU A 136 -12.67 -10.14 -8.11
CA LEU A 136 -11.23 -9.98 -8.17
C LEU A 136 -10.82 -9.89 -9.63
N LYS A 137 -10.34 -8.71 -10.04
CA LYS A 137 -9.99 -8.45 -11.43
C LYS A 137 -8.61 -8.98 -11.76
N ARG A 138 -8.46 -9.58 -12.94
CA ARG A 138 -7.14 -9.84 -13.51
C ARG A 138 -6.38 -8.52 -13.70
N PRO A 139 -5.04 -8.52 -13.55
CA PRO A 139 -4.25 -7.33 -13.81
C PRO A 139 -4.37 -6.87 -15.27
N GLY A 140 -4.73 -5.60 -15.49
CA GLY A 140 -4.68 -5.01 -16.83
C GLY A 140 -3.23 -4.93 -17.36
N PRO A 141 -3.01 -4.74 -18.68
CA PRO A 141 -1.68 -4.83 -19.29
C PRO A 141 -0.60 -3.92 -18.66
N SER A 142 -1.00 -2.77 -18.12
CA SER A 142 -0.10 -1.83 -17.44
C SER A 142 0.22 -2.19 -15.99
N ARG A 143 -0.51 -3.15 -15.40
CA ARG A 143 -0.42 -3.57 -14.00
C ARG A 143 0.14 -4.99 -13.81
N THR A 144 0.36 -5.72 -14.90
CA THR A 144 1.07 -7.00 -14.89
C THR A 144 2.52 -6.83 -14.42
N PHE A 145 3.16 -7.92 -14.02
CA PHE A 145 4.58 -7.92 -13.68
C PHE A 145 5.43 -7.44 -14.85
N GLU A 146 5.17 -7.96 -16.06
CA GLU A 146 5.86 -7.55 -17.29
C GLU A 146 5.62 -6.07 -17.62
N GLY A 147 4.35 -5.61 -17.55
CA GLY A 147 4.00 -4.22 -17.83
C GLY A 147 4.68 -3.26 -16.86
N ASN A 148 4.74 -3.62 -15.58
CA ASN A 148 5.49 -2.86 -14.58
C ASN A 148 6.99 -2.87 -14.87
N ALA A 149 7.58 -4.03 -15.18
CA ALA A 149 9.00 -4.17 -15.51
C ALA A 149 9.38 -3.31 -16.73
N ALA A 150 8.58 -3.38 -17.80
CA ALA A 150 8.75 -2.57 -19.00
C ALA A 150 8.64 -1.07 -18.70
N ARG A 151 7.64 -0.66 -17.89
CA ARG A 151 7.49 0.73 -17.44
C ARG A 151 8.70 1.21 -16.63
N HIS A 152 9.20 0.37 -15.71
CA HIS A 152 10.38 0.68 -14.92
C HIS A 152 11.63 0.81 -15.79
N LYS A 153 11.81 -0.10 -16.77
CA LYS A 153 12.90 -0.04 -17.75
C LYS A 153 12.85 1.27 -18.55
N ARG A 154 11.71 1.59 -19.18
CA ARG A 154 11.50 2.85 -19.91
C ARG A 154 11.79 4.07 -19.03
N ARG A 155 11.29 4.08 -17.79
CA ARG A 155 11.55 5.18 -16.84
C ARG A 155 13.05 5.32 -16.55
N ARG A 156 13.77 4.23 -16.32
CA ARG A 156 15.22 4.24 -16.07
C ARG A 156 15.97 4.77 -17.30
N GLU A 157 15.61 4.35 -18.49
CA GLU A 157 16.20 4.83 -19.75
C GLU A 157 15.97 6.32 -19.96
N THR A 158 14.75 6.82 -19.73
CA THR A 158 14.44 8.26 -19.81
C THR A 158 15.24 9.07 -18.79
N ILE A 159 15.39 8.57 -17.56
CA ILE A 159 16.23 9.21 -16.54
C ILE A 159 17.69 9.23 -16.98
N ARG A 160 18.22 8.09 -17.45
CA ARG A 160 19.60 7.96 -17.95
C ARG A 160 19.89 8.93 -19.10
N LYS A 161 19.04 8.96 -20.12
CA LYS A 161 19.19 9.87 -21.28
C LYS A 161 19.20 11.34 -20.84
N ALA A 162 18.36 11.71 -19.89
CA ALA A 162 18.30 13.09 -19.40
C ALA A 162 19.52 13.49 -18.56
N LEU A 163 20.08 12.55 -17.78
CA LEU A 163 21.34 12.77 -17.06
C LEU A 163 22.51 12.96 -18.04
N LEU A 164 22.61 12.12 -19.07
CA LEU A 164 23.67 12.21 -20.08
C LEU A 164 23.63 13.51 -20.90
N LYS A 165 22.43 14.00 -21.21
CA LYS A 165 22.26 15.26 -21.96
C LYS A 165 22.55 16.52 -21.13
N GLY A 166 22.88 16.40 -19.83
CA GLY A 166 23.03 17.55 -18.92
C GLY A 166 21.76 18.38 -18.71
N THR A 167 20.62 17.97 -19.30
CA THR A 167 19.39 18.77 -19.40
C THR A 167 18.46 18.61 -18.21
N ARG A 168 18.76 17.73 -17.24
CA ARG A 168 17.92 17.58 -16.04
C ARG A 168 18.63 17.96 -14.75
N LYS A 169 18.14 19.06 -14.15
CA LYS A 169 17.75 18.99 -12.73
C LYS A 169 16.81 17.79 -12.61
N LEU A 170 17.18 16.76 -11.85
CA LEU A 170 16.29 15.63 -11.52
C LEU A 170 14.91 16.23 -11.23
N PRO A 171 13.80 15.72 -11.82
CA PRO A 171 12.49 16.23 -11.44
C PRO A 171 12.46 16.09 -9.93
N LYS A 172 12.46 17.22 -9.20
CA LYS A 172 12.22 17.20 -7.76
C LYS A 172 10.96 16.34 -7.66
N ARG A 173 11.08 15.14 -7.07
CA ARG A 173 9.93 14.26 -6.82
C ARG A 173 8.91 15.21 -6.26
N GLY A 174 7.83 15.48 -7.02
CA GLY A 174 7.00 16.63 -6.76
C GLY A 174 6.76 16.70 -5.26
N SER A 175 7.29 17.75 -4.62
CA SER A 175 6.56 18.32 -3.52
C SER A 175 5.18 18.53 -4.13
N GLN A 176 4.23 17.67 -3.77
CA GLN A 176 2.82 17.98 -3.96
C GLN A 176 2.64 19.32 -3.25
N GLY A 177 2.77 20.43 -3.96
CA GLY A 177 2.91 21.75 -3.34
C GLY A 177 3.33 22.86 -4.29
N ASP A 178 4.39 22.71 -5.08
CA ASP A 178 5.06 23.91 -5.66
C ASP A 178 4.68 24.25 -7.12
N GLY A 179 3.64 23.63 -7.68
CA GLY A 179 3.30 23.79 -9.10
C GLY A 179 1.85 24.20 -9.34
N LYS A 180 1.63 25.49 -9.67
CA LYS A 180 0.41 26.12 -10.22
C LYS A 180 -0.91 26.02 -9.44
N TYR A 181 -1.01 25.18 -8.42
CA TYR A 181 -2.17 25.06 -7.53
C TYR A 181 -1.82 25.22 -6.04
N SER A 182 -0.77 25.97 -5.71
CA SER A 182 -0.62 26.53 -4.36
C SER A 182 -1.52 27.76 -4.24
N LYS A 183 -2.85 27.58 -4.29
CA LYS A 183 -3.69 28.60 -3.68
C LYS A 183 -3.24 28.67 -2.22
N PRO A 184 -2.90 29.84 -1.67
CA PRO A 184 -2.67 29.94 -0.23
C PRO A 184 -3.87 29.28 0.45
N SER A 185 -3.63 28.45 1.46
CA SER A 185 -4.72 27.93 2.29
C SER A 185 -5.46 29.15 2.82
N LEU A 186 -6.62 29.46 2.24
CA LEU A 186 -7.55 30.40 2.83
C LEU A 186 -7.87 29.79 4.19
N VAL A 187 -7.37 30.41 5.24
CA VAL A 187 -7.85 30.17 6.60
C VAL A 187 -9.28 30.68 6.57
N VAL A 188 -10.21 29.79 6.26
CA VAL A 188 -11.64 30.06 6.37
C VAL A 188 -11.93 30.05 7.86
N ASP A 189 -12.37 31.19 8.40
CA ASP A 189 -12.89 31.25 9.77
C ASP A 189 -14.03 30.24 9.88
N LEU A 190 -13.82 29.23 10.72
CA LEU A 190 -14.63 28.01 10.80
C LEU A 190 -15.94 28.19 11.58
N GLU A 191 -16.34 29.42 11.89
CA GLU A 191 -17.51 29.68 12.73
C GLU A 191 -18.85 29.35 12.04
N VAL A 192 -18.86 29.06 10.74
CA VAL A 192 -20.10 28.74 10.00
C VAL A 192 -20.01 27.38 9.32
N ARG A 193 -20.00 26.30 10.12
CA ARG A 193 -20.35 24.96 9.63
C ARG A 193 -21.75 24.61 10.06
N ASN A 194 -22.72 24.69 9.14
CA ASN A 194 -23.95 23.93 9.29
C ASN A 194 -23.67 22.45 8.90
N GLY A 195 -24.33 21.50 9.55
CA GLY A 195 -24.08 20.05 9.41
C GLY A 195 -24.35 19.44 8.02
N SER A 196 -24.55 20.25 6.98
CA SER A 196 -24.87 19.81 5.61
C SER A 196 -23.64 19.70 4.69
N GLY A 197 -22.47 20.19 5.14
CA GLY A 197 -21.23 20.16 4.34
C GLY A 197 -21.21 21.13 3.15
N ARG A 198 -22.20 22.02 3.01
CA ARG A 198 -22.20 23.11 2.01
C ARG A 198 -21.68 24.41 2.61
N VAL A 199 -20.75 25.06 1.92
CA VAL A 199 -20.21 26.38 2.28
C VAL A 199 -20.93 27.43 1.43
N HIS A 200 -21.65 28.35 2.06
CA HIS A 200 -22.28 29.48 1.38
C HIS A 200 -21.35 30.69 1.45
N PHE A 201 -20.94 31.21 0.30
CA PHE A 201 -20.23 32.49 0.22
C PHE A 201 -21.26 33.62 0.20
N LYS A 202 -21.20 34.54 1.16
CA LYS A 202 -21.90 35.83 1.04
C LYS A 202 -21.05 36.72 0.15
N ASN A 203 -21.56 37.04 -1.04
CA ASN A 203 -21.03 38.16 -1.81
C ASN A 203 -21.53 39.45 -1.16
N GLU A 204 -20.71 40.04 -0.30
CA GLU A 204 -20.90 41.45 0.08
C GLU A 204 -20.33 42.30 -1.05
N ALA A 205 -21.16 42.58 -2.04
CA ALA A 205 -20.93 43.70 -2.94
C ALA A 205 -21.16 44.97 -2.12
N SER A 206 -20.06 45.63 -1.75
CA SER A 206 -20.06 46.95 -1.14
C SER A 206 -20.76 47.94 -2.09
N ALA A 207 -21.93 48.42 -1.71
CA ALA A 207 -22.52 49.61 -2.30
C ALA A 207 -21.89 50.82 -1.60
N VAL A 208 -21.15 51.62 -2.38
CA VAL A 208 -20.78 53.01 -2.08
C VAL A 208 -21.87 53.90 -2.65
#